data_AF-A0A067S245-F1
#
_entry.id   AF-A0A067S245-F1
#
_cell.length_a   1.000
_cell.length_b   1.000
_cell.length_c   1.000
_cell.angle_alpha   90.00
_cell.angle_beta   90.00
_cell.angle_gamma   90.00
#
_symmetry.space_group_name_H-M   'P 1'
#
loop_
_entity.id
_entity.type
_entity.pdbx_description
1 polymer ?
#
loop_
_entity_poly.entity_id
_entity_poly.type
_entity_poly.pdbx_seq_one_letter_code
_entity_poly.pdbx_strand_id
1 'polypeptide(L)'
;IPFSNEVDPHGILTAAMDIDEQFVHTTENEVEYYELIDDREHETKYQQVNPIKFRCGDIVEAQLSFICIQMKNAKYRMLTVLRAITILDTSSLRVRIDLLS
;
A
#
# COMPACT_ATOMS: atom_id res chain seq x y z
N ILE A 1 15.00 -1.63 9.15
CA ILE A 1 15.44 -0.33 8.60
C ILE A 1 14.45 0.74 9.05
N PRO A 2 14.86 1.99 9.29
CA PRO A 2 13.92 3.06 9.63
C PRO A 2 13.00 3.40 8.45
N PHE A 3 11.76 3.79 8.72
CA PHE A 3 10.88 4.34 7.69
C PHE A 3 11.40 5.71 7.22
N SER A 4 11.13 6.06 5.97
CA SER A 4 11.36 7.41 5.49
C SER A 4 10.32 8.37 6.10
N ASN A 5 10.66 9.67 6.16
CA ASN A 5 9.72 10.69 6.62
C ASN A 5 8.52 10.86 5.69
N GLU A 6 8.60 10.38 4.45
CA GLU A 6 7.48 10.36 3.52
C GLU A 6 6.46 9.28 3.87
N VAL A 7 6.94 8.12 4.32
CA VAL A 7 6.12 6.96 4.68
C VAL A 7 5.57 7.04 6.09
N ASP A 8 6.37 7.53 7.05
CA ASP A 8 5.99 7.64 8.46
C ASP A 8 6.19 9.05 9.03
N PRO A 9 5.55 10.10 8.48
CA PRO A 9 5.74 11.49 8.89
C PRO A 9 5.32 11.78 10.34
N HIS A 10 4.54 10.87 10.94
CA HIS A 10 3.99 11.02 12.28
C HIS A 10 4.50 9.95 13.27
N GLY A 11 5.42 9.07 12.84
CA GLY A 11 5.97 8.02 13.70
C GLY A 11 4.97 6.93 14.10
N ILE A 12 3.84 6.80 13.40
CA ILE A 12 2.77 5.85 13.72
C ILE A 12 3.25 4.42 13.45
N LEU A 13 3.93 4.20 12.33
CA LEU A 13 4.44 2.86 11.98
C LEU A 13 5.59 2.48 12.88
N THR A 14 6.46 3.43 13.20
CA THR A 14 7.55 3.26 14.18
C THR A 14 6.99 2.88 15.55
N ALA A 15 5.99 3.62 16.04
CA ALA A 15 5.35 3.33 17.33
C ALA A 15 4.66 1.95 17.34
N ALA A 16 4.06 1.51 16.23
CA ALA A 16 3.45 0.20 16.13
C ALA A 16 4.48 -0.95 16.28
N MET A 17 5.68 -0.79 15.71
CA MET A 17 6.78 -1.76 15.88
C MET A 17 7.29 -1.81 17.32
N ASP A 18 7.29 -0.68 18.03
CA ASP A 18 7.73 -0.64 19.44
C ASP A 18 6.72 -1.31 20.39
N ILE A 19 5.44 -1.32 20.05
CA ILE A 19 4.37 -1.92 20.85
C ILE A 19 4.28 -3.43 20.66
N ASP A 20 4.53 -3.92 19.44
CA ASP A 20 4.34 -5.32 19.09
C ASP A 20 5.49 -5.84 18.22
N GLU A 21 6.28 -6.72 18.82
CA GLU A 21 7.46 -7.36 18.23
C GLU A 21 7.15 -8.19 16.98
N GLN A 22 5.87 -8.45 16.68
CA GLN A 22 5.49 -9.12 15.43
C GLN A 22 5.65 -8.22 14.19
N PHE A 23 5.69 -6.90 14.35
CA PHE A 23 5.88 -5.96 13.26
C PHE A 23 7.36 -5.68 13.05
N VAL A 24 7.87 -6.06 11.86
CA VAL A 24 9.28 -5.90 11.51
C VAL A 24 9.41 -5.22 10.16
N HIS A 25 10.09 -4.07 10.13
CA HIS A 25 10.43 -3.38 8.88
C HIS A 25 11.86 -3.70 8.43
N THR A 26 11.99 -4.43 7.34
CA THR A 26 13.25 -4.78 6.67
C THR A 26 13.23 -4.22 5.25
N THR A 27 14.37 -4.27 4.54
CA THR A 27 14.45 -3.95 3.11
C THR A 27 13.52 -4.81 2.26
N GLU A 28 13.14 -5.99 2.74
CA GLU A 28 12.20 -6.88 2.04
C GLU A 28 10.73 -6.48 2.25
N ASN A 29 10.45 -5.55 3.16
CA ASN A 29 9.11 -5.08 3.51
C ASN A 29 8.93 -3.58 3.20
N GLU A 30 9.75 -3.05 2.29
CA GLU A 30 9.54 -1.71 1.73
C GLU A 30 8.37 -1.75 0.73
N VAL A 31 7.43 -0.83 0.91
CA VAL A 31 6.23 -0.73 0.07
C VAL A 31 6.48 0.32 -1.01
N GLU A 32 6.21 -0.03 -2.25
CA GLU A 32 6.27 0.90 -3.37
C GLU A 32 4.92 1.58 -3.60
N TYR A 33 4.97 2.83 -4.06
CA TYR A 33 3.78 3.66 -4.23
C TYR A 33 3.76 4.22 -5.64
N TYR A 34 2.67 3.93 -6.37
CA TYR A 34 2.53 4.34 -7.77
C TYR A 34 1.19 5.03 -8.04
N GLU A 35 1.12 5.71 -9.16
CA GLU A 35 -0.12 6.10 -9.82
C GLU A 35 -0.15 5.60 -11.26
N LEU A 36 -1.34 5.23 -11.71
CA LEU A 36 -1.60 4.89 -13.09
C LEU A 36 -1.74 6.17 -13.91
N ILE A 37 -0.94 6.29 -14.97
CA ILE A 37 -1.07 7.36 -15.95
C ILE A 37 -1.69 6.77 -17.21
N ASP A 38 -2.91 7.21 -17.52
CA ASP A 38 -3.60 6.87 -18.75
C ASP A 38 -3.05 7.72 -19.90
N ASP A 39 -2.08 7.16 -20.62
CA ASP A 39 -1.61 7.70 -21.89
C ASP A 39 -2.58 7.21 -22.98
N ARG A 40 -3.55 8.07 -23.34
CA ARG A 40 -4.68 7.78 -24.24
C ARG A 40 -4.29 7.21 -25.62
N GLU A 41 -2.99 7.14 -25.92
CA GLU A 41 -2.42 6.59 -27.14
C GLU A 41 -1.28 5.60 -26.85
N HIS A 42 -1.53 4.49 -26.16
CA HIS A 42 -0.89 3.18 -26.39
C HIS A 42 -0.10 2.51 -25.24
N GLU A 43 -0.06 3.01 -24.00
CA GLU A 43 0.50 2.19 -22.91
C GLU A 43 0.12 2.68 -21.51
N THR A 44 -0.35 1.75 -20.67
CA THR A 44 -0.55 1.97 -19.24
C THR A 44 0.81 2.17 -18.57
N LYS A 45 1.07 3.37 -18.04
CA LYS A 45 2.33 3.69 -17.36
C LYS A 45 2.10 3.82 -15.86
N TYR A 46 3.06 3.35 -15.07
CA TYR A 46 3.08 3.50 -13.62
C TYR A 46 4.14 4.54 -13.27
N GLN A 47 3.73 5.61 -12.59
CA GLN A 47 4.64 6.63 -12.07
C GLN A 47 4.78 6.48 -10.56
N GLN A 48 6.00 6.47 -10.04
CA GLN A 48 6.25 6.45 -8.61
C GLN A 48 5.77 7.76 -7.97
N VAL A 49 5.07 7.66 -6.84
CA VAL A 49 4.49 8.81 -6.13
C VAL A 49 4.82 8.75 -4.65
N ASN A 50 4.76 9.91 -3.99
CA ASN A 50 4.82 9.97 -2.54
C ASN A 50 3.49 9.43 -1.94
N PRO A 51 3.54 8.58 -0.90
CA PRO A 51 2.35 8.00 -0.26
C PRO A 51 1.37 9.04 0.32
N ILE A 52 1.79 10.29 0.54
CA ILE A 52 0.89 11.38 0.94
C ILE A 52 -0.19 11.70 -0.10
N LYS A 53 -0.01 11.23 -1.35
CA LYS A 53 -0.96 11.47 -2.44
C LYS A 53 -2.25 10.66 -2.27
N PHE A 54 -2.22 9.53 -1.59
CA PHE A 54 -3.36 8.65 -1.37
C PHE A 54 -4.39 9.29 -0.45
N ARG A 55 -5.68 9.11 -0.76
CA ARG A 55 -6.81 9.65 -0.01
C ARG A 55 -7.89 8.60 0.20
N CYS A 56 -8.64 8.77 1.27
CA CYS A 56 -9.86 7.99 1.49
C CYS A 56 -10.82 8.18 0.30
N GLY A 57 -11.22 7.08 -0.33
CA GLY A 57 -12.09 7.08 -1.49
C GLY A 57 -11.39 6.84 -2.82
N ASP A 58 -10.05 6.84 -2.86
CA ASP A 58 -9.31 6.44 -4.06
C ASP A 58 -9.50 4.94 -4.35
N ILE A 59 -9.63 4.59 -5.62
CA ILE A 59 -9.58 3.21 -6.10
C ILE A 59 -8.12 2.86 -6.33
N VAL A 60 -7.64 1.83 -5.62
CA VAL A 60 -6.25 1.40 -5.65
C VAL A 60 -6.12 -0.07 -6.02
N GLU A 61 -5.01 -0.41 -6.67
CA GLU A 61 -4.51 -1.78 -6.77
C GLU A 61 -3.53 -2.03 -5.63
N ALA A 62 -3.67 -3.15 -4.92
CA ALA A 62 -2.71 -3.58 -3.89
C ALA A 62 -2.01 -4.85 -4.36
N GLN A 63 -0.68 -4.82 -4.40
CA GLN A 63 0.13 -5.99 -4.68
C GLN A 63 0.57 -6.66 -3.38
N LEU A 64 0.26 -7.95 -3.24
CA LEU A 64 0.54 -8.75 -2.05
C LEU A 64 1.44 -9.94 -2.39
N SER A 65 2.32 -10.31 -1.46
CA SER A 65 3.03 -11.59 -1.47
C SER A 65 2.61 -12.46 -0.30
N PHE A 66 2.38 -13.74 -0.56
CA PHE A 66 2.12 -14.74 0.48
C PHE A 66 3.35 -15.63 0.62
N ILE A 67 4.01 -15.56 1.78
CA ILE A 67 5.25 -16.29 2.05
C ILE A 67 4.94 -17.35 3.09
N CYS A 68 5.25 -18.61 2.78
CA CYS A 68 5.14 -19.70 3.73
C CYS A 68 6.52 -20.01 4.32
N ILE A 69 6.68 -19.82 5.62
CA ILE A 69 7.92 -20.08 6.34
C ILE A 69 7.74 -21.33 7.19
N GLN A 70 8.61 -22.31 6.98
CA GLN A 70 8.68 -23.48 7.85
C GLN A 70 9.32 -23.09 9.18
N MET A 71 8.59 -23.32 10.26
CA MET A 71 9.03 -23.15 11.64
C MET A 71 9.50 -24.48 12.22
N LYS A 72 10.14 -24.42 13.40
CA LYS A 72 10.48 -25.61 14.19
C LYS A 72 9.24 -26.47 14.44
N ASN A 73 9.44 -27.79 14.56
CA ASN A 73 8.39 -28.79 14.83
C ASN A 73 7.33 -28.92 13.73
N ALA A 74 7.74 -28.79 12.45
CA ALA A 74 6.85 -28.92 11.29
C ALA A 74 5.63 -27.98 11.31
N LYS A 75 5.74 -26.86 12.03
CA LYS A 75 4.77 -25.77 11.97
C LYS A 75 5.09 -24.89 10.76
N TYR A 76 4.08 -24.29 10.17
CA TYR A 76 4.24 -23.31 9.08
C TYR A 76 3.60 -22.01 9.49
N ARG A 77 4.26 -20.89 9.18
CA ARG A 77 3.70 -19.55 9.32
C ARG A 77 3.55 -18.95 7.93
N MET A 78 2.33 -18.54 7.59
CA MET A 78 2.09 -17.73 6.41
C MET A 78 2.25 -16.25 6.79
N LEU A 79 3.05 -15.52 6.02
CA LEU A 79 3.16 -14.07 6.09
C LEU A 79 2.50 -13.47 4.86
N THR A 80 1.71 -12.42 5.08
CA THR A 80 1.20 -11.57 4.00
C THR A 80 2.03 -10.29 4.01
N VAL A 81 2.72 -10.03 2.91
CA VAL A 81 3.57 -8.84 2.75
C VAL A 81 2.94 -7.94 1.70
N LEU A 82 2.68 -6.68 2.07
CA LEU A 82 2.29 -5.64 1.13
C LEU A 82 3.52 -5.20 0.34
N ARG A 83 3.44 -5.26 -0.99
CA ARG A 83 4.56 -4.95 -1.91
C ARG A 83 4.41 -3.57 -2.54
N ALA A 84 3.22 -3.28 -3.04
CA ALA A 84 2.94 -2.00 -3.68
C ALA A 84 1.49 -1.59 -3.51
N ILE A 85 1.24 -0.29 -3.54
CA ILE A 85 -0.09 0.29 -3.71
C ILE A 85 -0.04 1.23 -4.91
N THR A 86 -0.97 1.07 -5.85
CA THR A 86 -1.07 1.90 -7.05
C THR A 86 -2.43 2.59 -7.10
N ILE A 87 -2.45 3.92 -7.24
CA ILE A 87 -3.68 4.67 -7.51
C ILE A 87 -4.15 4.36 -8.94
N LEU A 88 -5.36 3.85 -9.09
CA LEU A 88 -5.99 3.59 -10.38
C LEU A 88 -6.96 4.71 -10.78
N ASP A 89 -7.73 5.20 -9.80
CA ASP A 89 -8.71 6.26 -10.01
C ASP A 89 -8.88 7.08 -8.74
N THR A 90 -8.80 8.41 -8.87
CA THR A 90 -9.04 9.38 -7.79
C THR A 90 -10.40 10.06 -7.93
N SER A 91 -11.24 9.61 -8.86
CA SER A 91 -12.57 10.13 -9.05
C SER A 91 -13.37 9.88 -7.77
N SER A 92 -13.71 10.97 -7.08
CA SER A 92 -14.50 10.88 -5.86
C SER A 92 -15.76 10.06 -6.13
N LEU A 93 -16.06 9.09 -5.25
CA LEU A 93 -17.35 8.41 -5.13
C LEU A 93 -18.45 9.43 -4.77
N ARG A 94 -18.71 10.40 -5.66
CA ARG A 94 -19.88 11.26 -5.60
C ARG A 94 -21.04 10.36 -5.98
N VAL A 95 -21.73 9.83 -4.97
CA VAL A 95 -23.11 9.37 -5.13
C VAL A 95 -23.89 10.59 -5.64
N ARG A 96 -24.16 10.65 -6.96
CA ARG A 96 -25.16 11.56 -7.49
C ARG A 96 -26.50 11.03 -6.99
N ILE A 97 -27.05 11.68 -5.99
CA ILE A 97 -28.49 11.59 -5.75
C ILE A 97 -29.11 12.52 -6.81
N ASP A 98 -29.35 11.97 -7.99
CA ASP A 98 -30.20 12.64 -8.98
C ASP A 98 -31.63 12.57 -8.43
N LEU A 99 -32.01 13.58 -7.64
CA LEU A 99 -33.42 13.82 -7.31
C LEU A 99 -34.08 14.29 -8.62
N LEU A 100 -34.77 13.36 -9.28
CA LEU A 100 -35.68 13.68 -10.37
C LEU A 100 -36.75 14.63 -9.83
N SER A 101 -36.71 15.89 -10.28
CA SER A 101 -37.77 16.90 -10.10
C SER A 101 -38.64 16.97 -11.34
#